data_AF-A0A2M8Q929-F1
#
_entry.id   AF-A0A2M8Q929-F1
#
_cell.length_a   1.000
_cell.length_b   1.000
_cell.length_c   1.000
_cell.angle_alpha   90.00
_cell.angle_beta   90.00
_cell.angle_gamma   90.00
#
_symmetry.space_group_name_H-M   'P 1'
#
loop_
_entity.id
_entity.type
_entity.pdbx_description
1 polymer ?
#
loop_
_entity_poly.entity_id
_entity_poly.type
_entity_poly.pdbx_seq_one_letter_code
_entity_poly.pdbx_strand_id
1 'polypeptide(L)'
;MDAQELHTLMLLAVLLGGLLTLSWLSQQVSLRVQGVTFYLTGWGDLAGVIIFLLLLPGVVLHEAAHWLAARALGLRVSKFRIWPRKQGDHLGLGSVSMQRADVWRESLVGMAPLLVGNLAIAWIGWRVFATPALLEALAAGHLWR
;
A
#
# COMPACT_ATOMS: atom_id res chain seq x y z
N MET A 1 11.30 -39.90 5.76
CA MET A 1 11.31 -38.46 5.47
C MET A 1 12.72 -38.13 5.09
N ASP A 2 12.92 -37.84 3.82
CA ASP A 2 14.27 -37.70 3.26
C ASP A 2 14.87 -36.35 3.63
N ALA A 3 16.19 -36.23 3.60
CA ALA A 3 16.89 -34.98 3.95
C ALA A 3 16.41 -33.78 3.11
N GLN A 4 16.01 -34.05 1.86
CA GLN A 4 15.39 -33.07 0.95
C GLN A 4 14.04 -32.57 1.48
N GLU A 5 13.18 -33.47 1.96
CA GLU A 5 11.85 -33.14 2.50
C GLU A 5 11.95 -32.36 3.82
N LEU A 6 12.90 -32.72 4.67
CA LEU A 6 13.20 -31.96 5.88
C LEU A 6 13.65 -30.53 5.57
N HIS A 7 14.48 -30.36 4.54
CA HIS A 7 14.95 -29.05 4.11
C HIS A 7 13.85 -28.18 3.52
N THR A 8 12.96 -28.76 2.69
CA THR A 8 11.82 -28.03 2.12
C THR A 8 10.83 -27.63 3.19
N LEU A 9 10.52 -28.51 4.16
CA LEU A 9 9.67 -28.19 5.29
C LEU A 9 10.25 -27.07 6.16
N MET A 10 11.57 -27.09 6.38
CA MET A 10 12.25 -26.03 7.13
C MET A 10 12.16 -24.68 6.40
N LEU A 11 12.39 -24.64 5.07
CA LEU A 11 12.27 -23.42 4.27
C LEU A 11 10.84 -22.86 4.28
N LEU A 12 9.83 -23.74 4.17
CA LEU A 12 8.42 -23.35 4.25
C LEU A 12 8.06 -22.79 5.63
N ALA A 13 8.56 -23.40 6.71
CA ALA A 13 8.33 -22.91 8.06
C ALA A 13 8.97 -21.53 8.30
N VAL A 14 10.20 -21.32 7.81
CA VAL A 14 10.88 -20.02 7.88
C VAL A 14 10.13 -18.96 7.07
N LEU A 15 9.69 -19.30 5.85
CA LEU A 15 8.91 -18.39 5.02
C LEU A 15 7.59 -18.00 5.70
N LEU A 16 6.85 -18.98 6.23
CA LEU A 16 5.58 -18.75 6.93
C LEU A 16 5.79 -17.87 8.17
N GLY A 17 6.81 -18.18 8.99
CA GLY A 17 7.17 -17.37 10.15
C GLY A 17 7.56 -15.94 9.79
N GLY A 18 8.32 -15.77 8.71
CA GLY A 18 8.68 -14.46 8.16
C GLY A 18 7.45 -13.65 7.73
N LEU A 19 6.53 -14.27 6.98
CA LEU A 19 5.29 -13.61 6.53
C LEU A 19 4.38 -13.22 7.70
N LEU A 20 4.23 -14.09 8.70
CA LEU A 20 3.44 -13.79 9.89
C LEU A 20 4.05 -12.62 10.67
N THR A 21 5.37 -12.63 10.85
CA THR A 21 6.09 -11.55 11.53
C THR A 21 5.95 -10.22 10.77
N LEU A 22 6.09 -10.24 9.43
CA LEU A 22 5.88 -9.06 8.60
C LEU A 22 4.45 -8.54 8.69
N SER A 23 3.45 -9.43 8.64
CA SER A 23 2.05 -9.01 8.73
C SER A 23 1.74 -8.38 10.09
N TRP A 24 2.27 -8.95 11.17
CA TRP A 24 2.10 -8.42 12.52
C TRP A 24 2.78 -7.06 12.65
N LEU A 25 4.03 -6.95 12.19
CA LEU A 25 4.77 -5.69 12.22
C LEU A 25 4.08 -4.62 11.35
N SER A 26 3.60 -4.99 10.17
CA SER A 26 2.87 -4.10 9.27
C SER A 26 1.57 -3.60 9.89
N GLN A 27 0.82 -4.46 10.60
CA GLN A 27 -0.37 -4.05 11.33
C GLN A 27 -0.01 -3.05 12.45
N GLN A 28 1.05 -3.34 13.21
CA GLN A 28 1.48 -2.47 14.32
C GLN A 28 1.99 -1.11 13.82
N VAL A 29 2.75 -1.07 12.74
CA VAL A 29 3.23 0.17 12.12
C VAL A 29 2.05 0.95 11.57
N SER A 30 1.11 0.31 10.88
CA SER A 30 -0.08 0.98 10.34
C SER A 30 -0.91 1.62 11.46
N LEU A 31 -1.19 0.89 12.54
CA LEU A 31 -1.95 1.40 13.69
C LEU A 31 -1.22 2.55 14.41
N ARG A 32 0.11 2.47 14.55
CA ARG A 32 0.92 3.50 15.24
C ARG A 32 1.08 4.75 14.39
N VAL A 33 1.31 4.60 13.08
CA VAL A 33 1.39 5.74 12.15
C VAL A 33 0.05 6.45 12.08
N GLN A 34 -1.07 5.71 12.04
CA GLN A 34 -2.41 6.29 12.10
C GLN A 34 -2.65 7.07 13.40
N GLY A 35 -2.25 6.51 14.55
CA GLY A 35 -2.37 7.17 15.85
C GLY A 35 -1.52 8.44 15.98
N VAL A 36 -0.26 8.41 15.56
CA VAL A 36 0.62 9.60 15.57
C VAL A 36 0.09 10.69 14.65
N THR A 37 -0.38 10.31 13.46
CA THR A 37 -1.01 11.25 12.51
C THR A 37 -2.25 11.88 13.12
N PHE A 38 -3.08 11.11 13.85
CA PHE A 38 -4.27 11.61 14.52
C PHE A 38 -3.94 12.62 15.64
N TYR A 39 -2.98 12.32 16.50
CA TYR A 39 -2.58 13.25 17.57
C TYR A 39 -1.91 14.53 17.04
N LEU A 40 -1.17 14.44 15.92
CA LEU A 40 -0.55 15.60 15.28
C LEU A 40 -1.55 16.48 14.51
N THR A 41 -2.70 15.94 14.08
CA THR A 41 -3.71 16.68 13.31
C THR A 41 -4.85 17.25 14.16
N GLY A 42 -4.70 17.25 15.50
CA GLY A 42 -5.70 17.63 16.51
C GLY A 42 -6.35 19.03 16.41
N TRP A 43 -6.16 19.79 15.33
CA TRP A 43 -6.88 21.00 14.95
C TRP A 43 -7.34 20.85 13.47
N GLY A 44 -8.51 20.22 13.28
CA GLY A 44 -8.68 19.16 12.27
C GLY A 44 -9.18 19.48 10.85
N ASP A 45 -9.71 20.66 10.54
CA ASP A 45 -10.32 20.87 9.21
C ASP A 45 -9.32 21.37 8.15
N LEU A 46 -8.57 22.44 8.41
CA LEU A 46 -7.66 23.00 7.40
C LEU A 46 -6.42 22.11 7.17
N ALA A 47 -5.81 21.61 8.25
CA ALA A 47 -4.66 20.70 8.15
C ALA A 47 -5.05 19.38 7.49
N GLY A 48 -6.24 18.84 7.81
CA GLY A 48 -6.79 17.65 7.17
C GLY A 48 -7.01 17.85 5.67
N VAL A 49 -7.53 19.01 5.25
CA VAL A 49 -7.70 19.36 3.83
C VAL A 49 -6.36 19.51 3.12
N ILE A 50 -5.38 20.17 3.72
CA ILE A 50 -4.03 20.34 3.13
C ILE A 50 -3.36 18.97 2.92
N ILE A 51 -3.37 18.11 3.95
CA ILE A 51 -2.83 16.76 3.87
C ILE A 51 -3.58 15.94 2.82
N PHE A 52 -4.91 16.04 2.79
CA PHE A 52 -5.72 15.37 1.77
C PHE A 52 -5.36 15.83 0.36
N LEU A 53 -5.21 17.13 0.11
CA LEU A 53 -4.84 17.65 -1.21
C LEU A 53 -3.45 17.19 -1.65
N LEU A 54 -2.49 17.16 -0.72
CA LEU A 54 -1.15 16.64 -0.99
C LEU A 54 -1.17 15.15 -1.34
N LEU A 55 -1.98 14.37 -0.62
CA LEU A 55 -2.10 12.92 -0.81
C LEU A 55 -3.11 12.53 -1.89
N LEU A 56 -3.92 13.47 -2.38
CA LEU A 56 -5.02 13.26 -3.33
C LEU A 56 -4.61 12.42 -4.54
N PRO A 57 -3.50 12.70 -5.26
CA PRO A 57 -3.11 11.87 -6.40
C PRO A 57 -2.88 10.41 -6.00
N GLY A 58 -2.29 10.18 -4.83
CA GLY A 58 -2.11 8.85 -4.26
C GLY A 58 -3.44 8.19 -3.86
N VAL A 59 -4.35 8.93 -3.21
CA VAL A 59 -5.69 8.43 -2.82
C VAL A 59 -6.50 8.04 -4.06
N VAL A 60 -6.51 8.87 -5.10
CA VAL A 60 -7.18 8.58 -6.38
C VAL A 60 -6.63 7.29 -6.98
N LEU A 61 -5.30 7.17 -7.08
CA LEU A 61 -4.66 5.98 -7.64
C LEU A 61 -4.96 4.72 -6.82
N HIS A 62 -4.93 4.84 -5.49
CA HIS A 62 -5.20 3.76 -4.55
C HIS A 62 -6.61 3.21 -4.71
N GLU A 63 -7.62 4.09 -4.62
CA GLU A 63 -9.02 3.69 -4.75
C GLU A 63 -9.34 3.21 -6.17
N ALA A 64 -8.75 3.81 -7.20
CA ALA A 64 -8.89 3.36 -8.58
C ALA A 64 -8.31 1.95 -8.78
N ALA A 65 -7.19 1.61 -8.14
CA ALA A 65 -6.61 0.26 -8.20
C ALA A 65 -7.54 -0.78 -7.58
N HIS A 66 -8.14 -0.48 -6.41
CA HIS A 66 -9.18 -1.33 -5.84
C HIS A 66 -10.37 -1.49 -6.77
N TRP A 67 -10.86 -0.39 -7.34
CA TRP A 67 -12.01 -0.41 -8.25
C TRP A 67 -11.75 -1.24 -9.51
N LEU A 68 -10.59 -1.04 -10.15
CA LEU A 68 -10.17 -1.78 -11.34
C LEU A 68 -10.02 -3.26 -11.05
N ALA A 69 -9.35 -3.61 -9.95
CA ALA A 69 -9.16 -5.01 -9.57
C ALA A 69 -10.49 -5.69 -9.24
N ALA A 70 -11.37 -5.03 -8.49
CA ALA A 70 -12.70 -5.54 -8.21
C ALA A 70 -13.48 -5.80 -9.50
N ARG A 71 -13.44 -4.85 -10.45
CA ARG A 71 -14.11 -5.01 -11.75
C ARG A 71 -13.50 -6.14 -12.59
N ALA A 72 -12.18 -6.24 -12.65
CA ALA A 72 -11.47 -7.30 -13.36
C ALA A 72 -11.80 -8.70 -12.81
N LEU A 73 -12.02 -8.80 -11.50
CA LEU A 73 -12.43 -10.02 -10.81
C LEU A 73 -13.95 -10.26 -10.84
N GLY A 74 -14.70 -9.46 -11.61
CA GLY A 74 -16.15 -9.60 -11.78
C GLY A 74 -16.98 -9.18 -10.57
N LEU A 75 -16.39 -8.46 -9.61
CA LEU A 75 -17.09 -7.96 -8.43
C LEU A 75 -17.87 -6.69 -8.73
N ARG A 76 -19.05 -6.57 -8.10
CA ARG A 76 -19.88 -5.37 -8.18
C ARG A 76 -19.39 -4.34 -7.18
N VAL A 77 -18.93 -3.19 -7.69
CA VAL A 77 -18.58 -2.04 -6.86
C VAL A 77 -19.84 -1.22 -6.60
N SER A 78 -20.14 -0.96 -5.34
CA SER A 78 -21.36 -0.26 -4.91
C SER A 78 -21.12 1.22 -4.62
N LYS A 79 -19.94 1.59 -4.12
CA LYS A 79 -19.59 2.98 -3.79
C LYS A 79 -18.12 3.24 -4.09
N PHE A 80 -17.85 4.42 -4.64
CA PHE A 80 -16.50 4.95 -4.86
C PHE A 80 -16.50 6.40 -4.36
N ARG A 81 -15.59 6.73 -3.45
CA ARG A 81 -15.52 8.05 -2.81
C ARG A 81 -14.08 8.51 -2.68
N ILE A 82 -13.82 9.73 -3.15
CA ILE A 82 -12.56 10.44 -2.98
C ILE A 82 -12.87 11.76 -2.25
N TRP A 83 -13.22 11.66 -0.97
CA TRP A 83 -13.44 12.84 -0.13
C TRP A 83 -13.20 12.48 1.33
N PRO A 84 -12.48 13.32 2.09
CA PRO A 84 -12.22 13.06 3.48
C PRO A 84 -13.53 13.03 4.26
N ARG A 85 -13.75 11.97 5.03
CA ARG A 85 -14.89 11.84 5.93
C ARG A 85 -14.41 11.41 7.30
N LYS A 86 -14.81 12.17 8.32
CA LYS A 86 -14.57 11.80 9.71
C LYS A 86 -15.32 10.50 10.05
N GLN A 87 -14.60 9.47 10.45
CA GLN A 87 -15.10 8.20 10.94
C GLN A 87 -14.67 8.03 12.40
N GLY A 88 -15.50 8.52 13.32
CA GLY A 88 -15.18 8.54 14.75
C GLY A 88 -13.91 9.35 15.02
N ASP A 89 -12.92 8.70 15.62
CA ASP A 89 -11.59 9.25 15.92
C ASP A 89 -10.60 9.13 14.75
N HIS A 90 -11.03 8.82 13.52
CA HIS A 90 -10.13 8.72 12.37
C HIS A 90 -10.64 9.53 11.18
N LEU A 91 -9.72 10.02 10.35
CA LEU A 91 -10.04 10.69 9.09
C LEU A 91 -9.86 9.71 7.93
N GLY A 92 -10.95 9.20 7.36
CA GLY A 92 -10.89 8.40 6.14
C GLY A 92 -10.74 9.31 4.92
N LEU A 93 -9.70 9.14 4.12
CA LEU A 93 -9.39 10.01 2.97
C LEU A 93 -10.11 9.59 1.67
N GLY A 94 -10.40 8.30 1.53
CA GLY A 94 -11.07 7.67 0.39
C GLY A 94 -11.76 6.38 0.83
N SER A 95 -12.66 5.88 -0.01
CA SER A 95 -13.21 4.53 0.18
C SER A 95 -13.83 3.97 -1.09
N VAL A 96 -13.56 2.68 -1.34
CA VAL A 96 -14.28 1.85 -2.29
C VAL A 96 -15.00 0.74 -1.56
N SER A 97 -16.31 0.61 -1.79
CA SER A 97 -17.13 -0.48 -1.26
C SER A 97 -17.54 -1.41 -2.38
N MET A 98 -17.37 -2.71 -2.16
CA MET A 98 -17.72 -3.76 -3.11
C MET A 98 -18.56 -4.84 -2.45
N GLN A 99 -19.21 -5.66 -3.28
CA GLN A 99 -19.87 -6.88 -2.82
C GLN A 99 -18.85 -7.80 -2.14
N ARG A 100 -19.28 -8.45 -1.05
CA ARG A 100 -18.47 -9.45 -0.35
C ARG A 100 -18.19 -10.65 -1.26
N ALA A 101 -16.96 -11.12 -1.27
CA ALA A 101 -16.48 -12.16 -2.16
C ALA A 101 -15.73 -13.25 -1.38
N ASP A 102 -15.19 -14.23 -2.10
CA ASP A 102 -14.28 -15.20 -1.50
C ASP A 102 -12.93 -14.55 -1.12
N VAL A 103 -12.24 -15.19 -0.16
CA VAL A 103 -10.99 -14.68 0.43
C VAL A 103 -9.93 -14.38 -0.63
N TRP A 104 -9.87 -15.16 -1.73
CA TRP A 104 -8.89 -14.95 -2.78
C TRP A 104 -9.15 -13.65 -3.55
N ARG A 105 -10.39 -13.43 -3.99
CA ARG A 105 -10.75 -12.20 -4.69
C ARG A 105 -10.58 -10.98 -3.79
N GLU A 106 -11.01 -11.05 -2.53
CA GLU A 106 -10.85 -9.95 -1.59
C GLU A 106 -9.37 -9.62 -1.35
N SER A 107 -8.51 -10.64 -1.23
CA SER A 107 -7.07 -10.46 -1.07
C SER A 107 -6.43 -9.83 -2.31
N LEU A 108 -6.80 -10.28 -3.51
CA LEU A 108 -6.29 -9.73 -4.77
C LEU A 108 -6.70 -8.27 -4.98
N VAL A 109 -7.95 -7.92 -4.65
CA VAL A 109 -8.38 -6.51 -4.64
C VAL A 109 -7.59 -5.73 -3.60
N GLY A 110 -7.40 -6.28 -2.40
CA GLY A 110 -6.59 -5.69 -1.32
C GLY A 110 -5.15 -5.39 -1.71
N MET A 111 -4.53 -6.27 -2.51
CA MET A 111 -3.16 -6.13 -3.00
C MET A 111 -3.00 -5.15 -4.17
N ALA A 112 -4.06 -4.89 -4.92
CA ALA A 112 -3.98 -4.11 -6.16
C ALA A 112 -3.34 -2.71 -5.98
N PRO A 113 -3.68 -1.91 -4.94
CA PRO A 113 -3.04 -0.61 -4.74
C PRO A 113 -1.56 -0.70 -4.43
N LEU A 114 -1.10 -1.77 -3.76
CA LEU A 114 0.33 -1.96 -3.49
C LEU A 114 1.08 -2.19 -4.80
N LEU A 115 0.56 -3.05 -5.68
CA LEU A 115 1.18 -3.30 -6.98
C LEU A 115 1.19 -2.05 -7.86
N VAL A 116 0.02 -1.42 -8.01
CA VAL A 116 -0.13 -0.21 -8.84
C VAL A 116 0.69 0.95 -8.28
N GLY A 117 0.69 1.15 -6.97
CA GLY A 117 1.46 2.20 -6.31
C GLY A 117 2.97 2.03 -6.49
N ASN A 118 3.50 0.80 -6.30
CA ASN A 118 4.92 0.53 -6.53
C ASN A 118 5.33 0.74 -7.98
N LEU A 119 4.51 0.29 -8.94
CA LEU A 119 4.76 0.53 -10.37
C LEU A 119 4.74 2.01 -10.71
N ALA A 120 3.79 2.78 -10.16
CA ALA A 120 3.71 4.22 -10.38
C ALA A 120 4.95 4.94 -9.81
N ILE A 121 5.37 4.60 -8.58
CA ILE A 121 6.58 5.17 -7.97
C ILE A 121 7.82 4.82 -8.79
N ALA A 122 7.98 3.56 -9.20
CA ALA A 122 9.11 3.13 -10.02
C ALA A 122 9.15 3.89 -11.36
N TRP A 123 8.00 4.04 -12.01
CA TRP A 123 7.87 4.77 -13.27
C TRP A 123 8.18 6.27 -13.12
N ILE A 124 7.66 6.91 -12.07
CA ILE A 124 7.98 8.31 -11.75
C ILE A 124 9.48 8.46 -11.46
N GLY A 125 10.05 7.58 -10.64
CA GLY A 125 11.48 7.52 -10.36
C GLY A 125 12.31 7.51 -11.65
N TRP A 126 11.98 6.58 -12.54
CA TRP A 126 12.65 6.40 -13.82
C TRP A 126 12.55 7.62 -14.73
N ARG A 127 11.35 8.22 -14.84
CA ARG A 127 11.07 9.29 -15.80
C ARG A 127 11.40 10.70 -15.31
N VAL A 128 11.22 10.95 -14.02
CA VAL A 128 11.28 12.30 -13.44
C VAL A 128 12.57 12.50 -12.66
N PHE A 129 13.03 11.49 -11.93
CA PHE A 129 14.14 11.63 -10.97
C PHE A 129 15.49 11.09 -11.50
N ALA A 130 15.58 10.78 -12.79
CA ALA A 130 16.80 10.27 -13.43
C ALA A 130 17.47 9.14 -12.64
N THR A 131 16.68 8.26 -12.00
CA THR A 131 17.22 7.11 -11.26
C THR A 131 18.16 6.21 -12.06
N PRO A 132 18.07 6.06 -13.40
CA PRO A 132 19.08 5.32 -14.16
C PRO A 132 20.45 5.97 -14.08
N ALA A 133 20.53 7.30 -14.25
CA ALA A 133 21.78 8.04 -14.17
C ALA A 133 22.36 8.03 -12.75
N LEU A 134 21.50 8.09 -11.73
CA LEU A 134 21.91 7.92 -10.34
C LEU A 134 22.45 6.50 -10.07
N LEU A 135 21.81 5.47 -10.63
CA LEU A 135 22.22 4.08 -10.47
C LEU A 135 23.54 3.80 -11.21
N GLU A 136 23.74 4.39 -12.38
CA GLU A 136 25.00 4.37 -13.13
C GLU A 136 26.11 5.10 -12.36
N ALA A 137 25.84 6.28 -11.81
CA ALA A 137 26.81 7.02 -10.99
C ALA A 137 27.19 6.27 -9.69
N LEU A 138 26.23 5.58 -9.08
CA LEU A 138 26.46 4.67 -7.95
C LEU A 138 27.31 3.46 -8.36
N ALA A 139 26.96 2.79 -9.45
CA ALA A 139 27.67 1.62 -9.96
C ALA A 139 29.11 1.96 -10.39
N ALA A 140 29.33 3.18 -10.89
CA ALA A 140 30.65 3.69 -11.23
C ALA A 140 31.45 4.22 -10.02
N GLY A 141 30.85 4.26 -8.81
CA GLY A 141 31.50 4.78 -7.60
C GLY A 141 31.76 6.30 -7.62
N HIS A 142 31.01 7.06 -8.43
CA HIS A 142 31.25 8.49 -8.69
C HIS A 142 30.55 9.44 -7.70
N LEU A 143 29.80 8.94 -6.71
CA LEU A 143 29.01 9.81 -5.81
C LEU A 143 29.82 10.65 -4.81
N TRP A 144 31.13 10.40 -4.64
CA TRP A 144 31.95 11.06 -3.61
C TRP A 144 33.29 11.61 -4.14
N ARG A 145 33.37 11.97 -5.42
CA ARG A 145 34.55 12.67 -5.99
C ARG A 145 34.21 14.06 -6.47
#